data_AF-A0A6V7KE70-F1
#
_entry.id   AF-A0A6V7KE70-F1
#
_cell.length_a   1.000
_cell.length_b   1.000
_cell.length_c   1.000
_cell.angle_alpha   90.00
_cell.angle_beta   90.00
_cell.angle_gamma   90.00
#
_symmetry.space_group_name_H-M   'P 1'
#
loop_
_entity.id
_entity.type
_entity.pdbx_description
1 polymer ?
#
loop_
_entity_poly.entity_id
_entity_poly.type
_entity_poly.pdbx_seq_one_letter_code
_entity_poly.pdbx_strand_id
1 'polypeptide(L)'
;MTLLRQLATWLGLISTVAYAYPALDVSLTNGGRLHLVGSIHMGSEAMSPLPEVLLQQLQQSTALVVEADISDMGSPLQEEYEPIPLAERLDPERYQLFQQHCEALALSLNRFEHLPAWHAALTLQAMQAQSLGLRPHYGIDYQLIQAAKAANIPVIELE
;
A
#
# COMPACT_ATOMS: atom_id res chain seq x y z
N MET A 1 13.90 -4.72 -28.57
CA MET A 1 14.78 -3.91 -27.70
C MET A 1 16.17 -4.51 -27.75
N THR A 2 17.18 -3.72 -28.13
CA THR A 2 18.51 -4.22 -28.51
C THR A 2 19.37 -4.61 -27.31
N LEU A 3 20.11 -5.72 -27.43
CA LEU A 3 21.05 -6.27 -26.43
C LEU A 3 22.04 -5.22 -25.88
N LEU A 4 22.45 -4.28 -26.74
CA LEU A 4 23.29 -3.14 -26.38
C LEU A 4 22.70 -2.27 -25.26
N ARG A 5 21.38 -2.12 -25.23
CA ARG A 5 20.69 -1.29 -24.23
C ARG A 5 20.63 -2.00 -22.88
N GLN A 6 20.51 -3.33 -22.86
CA GLN A 6 20.54 -4.16 -21.65
C GLN A 6 21.94 -4.21 -21.02
N LEU A 7 22.99 -4.30 -21.86
CA LEU A 7 24.38 -4.22 -21.42
C LEU A 7 24.71 -2.85 -20.82
N ALA A 8 24.21 -1.77 -21.44
CA ALA A 8 24.46 -0.41 -20.98
C ALA A 8 23.72 -0.06 -19.68
N THR A 9 22.54 -0.66 -19.40
CA THR A 9 21.90 -0.58 -18.08
C THR A 9 22.64 -1.43 -17.03
N TRP A 10 23.11 -2.63 -17.38
CA TRP A 10 23.94 -3.46 -16.47
C TRP A 10 25.26 -2.78 -16.08
N LEU A 11 25.87 -2.05 -17.01
CA LEU A 11 27.13 -1.32 -16.79
C LEU A 11 26.94 0.04 -16.08
N GLY A 12 25.71 0.44 -15.75
CA GLY A 12 25.41 1.73 -15.15
C GLY A 12 25.73 2.95 -16.06
N LEU A 13 25.94 2.71 -17.36
CA LEU A 13 26.30 3.75 -18.34
C LEU A 13 25.08 4.53 -18.85
N ILE A 14 23.89 3.98 -18.63
CA ILE A 14 22.63 4.68 -18.80
C ILE A 14 22.05 4.82 -17.40
N SER A 15 22.08 6.02 -16.83
CA SER A 15 21.17 6.35 -15.74
C SER A 15 19.76 6.14 -16.29
N THR A 16 19.09 5.10 -15.79
CA THR A 16 17.63 5.05 -15.85
C THR A 16 17.14 6.38 -15.33
N VAL A 17 16.26 7.07 -16.07
CA VAL A 17 15.67 8.34 -15.62
C VAL A 17 15.28 8.18 -14.15
N ALA A 18 16.01 8.86 -13.27
CA ALA A 18 15.83 8.73 -11.83
C ALA A 18 14.66 9.65 -11.49
N TYR A 19 13.44 9.12 -11.59
CA TYR A 19 12.29 9.77 -10.99
C TYR A 19 12.62 10.09 -9.52
N ALA A 20 12.09 11.20 -9.01
CA ALA A 20 12.24 11.57 -7.59
C ALA A 20 11.52 10.58 -6.64
N TYR A 21 10.84 9.58 -7.20
CA TYR A 21 10.09 8.53 -6.54
C TYR A 21 10.39 7.17 -7.23
N PRO A 22 10.19 6.03 -6.54
CA PRO A 22 10.45 4.72 -7.13
C PRO A 22 9.50 4.43 -8.30
N ALA A 23 10.01 4.44 -9.53
CA ALA A 23 9.19 4.21 -10.72
C ALA A 23 9.96 3.54 -11.87
N LEU A 24 9.22 2.87 -12.75
CA LEU A 24 9.73 2.20 -13.95
C LEU A 24 8.75 2.36 -15.11
N ASP A 25 9.24 2.86 -16.24
CA ASP A 25 8.47 2.84 -17.49
C ASP A 25 8.62 1.49 -18.21
N VAL A 26 7.49 0.90 -18.55
CA VAL A 26 7.40 -0.37 -19.30
C VAL A 26 6.67 -0.13 -20.62
N SER A 27 7.27 -0.60 -21.72
CA SER A 27 6.62 -0.63 -23.03
C SER A 27 6.20 -2.06 -23.36
N LEU A 28 4.92 -2.25 -23.68
CA LEU A 28 4.33 -3.53 -24.04
C LEU A 28 4.46 -3.78 -25.55
N THR A 29 4.43 -5.04 -25.96
CA THR A 29 4.58 -5.44 -27.37
C THR A 29 3.43 -4.97 -28.27
N ASN A 30 2.25 -4.75 -27.68
CA ASN A 30 1.07 -4.21 -28.36
C ASN A 30 1.07 -2.66 -28.46
N GLY A 31 2.16 -2.00 -28.09
CA GLY A 31 2.28 -0.54 -28.08
C GLY A 31 1.75 0.15 -26.81
N GLY A 32 1.19 -0.60 -25.86
CA GLY A 32 0.80 -0.08 -24.56
C GLY A 32 2.01 0.41 -23.75
N ARG A 33 1.79 1.38 -22.87
CA ARG A 33 2.81 1.93 -21.97
C ARG A 33 2.29 1.91 -20.54
N LEU A 34 3.13 1.47 -19.61
CA LEU A 34 2.86 1.51 -18.18
C LEU A 34 3.93 2.39 -17.52
N HIS A 35 3.49 3.29 -16.65
CA HIS A 35 4.36 3.96 -15.69
C HIS A 35 4.14 3.27 -14.34
N LEU A 36 4.99 2.30 -14.00
CA LEU A 36 4.88 1.53 -12.77
C LEU A 36 5.46 2.35 -11.62
N VAL A 37 4.71 2.50 -10.54
CA VAL A 37 5.07 3.31 -9.38
C VAL A 37 5.05 2.43 -8.13
N GLY A 38 6.08 2.52 -7.30
CA GLY A 38 6.07 1.90 -5.98
C GLY A 38 5.05 2.60 -5.09
N SER A 39 4.13 1.83 -4.50
CA SER A 39 3.07 2.36 -3.64
C SER A 39 3.13 1.77 -2.24
N ILE A 40 2.60 2.53 -1.27
CA ILE A 40 2.36 2.11 0.11
C ILE A 40 1.03 2.72 0.59
N HIS A 41 0.30 1.99 1.43
CA HIS A 41 -0.99 2.42 1.98
C HIS A 41 -0.86 3.50 3.06
N MET A 42 0.25 3.50 3.80
CA MET A 42 0.44 4.33 5.00
C MET A 42 1.65 5.23 4.80
N GLY A 43 1.44 6.53 4.65
CA GLY A 43 2.50 7.51 4.46
C GLY A 43 2.69 8.43 5.66
N SER A 44 3.79 9.18 5.66
CA SER A 44 4.00 10.30 6.57
C SER A 44 3.52 11.61 5.94
N GLU A 45 3.36 12.66 6.75
CA GLU A 45 2.96 13.98 6.26
C GLU A 45 3.88 14.52 5.15
N ALA A 46 5.18 14.24 5.23
CA ALA A 46 6.17 14.66 4.22
C ALA A 46 5.97 14.00 2.84
N MET A 47 5.11 12.98 2.73
CA MET A 47 4.75 12.31 1.48
C MET A 47 3.53 12.95 0.79
N SER A 48 3.05 14.08 1.30
CA SER A 48 1.94 14.83 0.72
C SER A 48 2.31 16.32 0.57
N PRO A 49 2.02 16.95 -0.59
CA PRO A 49 1.41 16.35 -1.78
C PRO A 49 2.38 15.40 -2.53
N LEU A 50 1.82 14.58 -3.42
CA LEU A 50 2.61 13.77 -4.34
C LEU A 50 3.49 14.65 -5.25
N PRO A 51 4.65 14.13 -5.72
CA PRO A 51 5.50 14.84 -6.67
C PRO A 51 4.73 15.29 -7.91
N GLU A 52 4.93 16.53 -8.36
CA GLU A 52 4.21 17.09 -9.51
C GLU A 52 4.42 16.26 -10.79
N VAL A 53 5.63 15.72 -10.99
CA VAL A 53 5.94 14.83 -12.11
C VAL A 53 5.05 13.59 -12.12
N LEU A 54 4.74 13.01 -10.95
CA LEU A 54 3.86 11.85 -10.84
C LEU A 54 2.41 12.23 -11.20
N LEU A 55 1.94 13.38 -10.73
CA LEU A 55 0.61 13.88 -11.06
C LEU A 55 0.46 14.18 -12.56
N GLN A 56 1.52 14.68 -13.21
CA GLN A 56 1.55 14.88 -14.66
C GLN A 56 1.50 13.55 -15.42
N GLN A 57 2.20 12.51 -14.96
CA GLN A 57 2.11 11.17 -15.56
C GLN A 57 0.69 10.62 -15.43
N LEU A 58 0.05 10.78 -14.27
CA LEU A 58 -1.33 10.39 -14.06
C LEU A 58 -2.26 11.11 -15.04
N GLN A 59 -2.15 12.44 -15.18
CA GLN A 59 -2.96 13.23 -16.12
C GLN A 59 -2.82 12.83 -17.59
N GLN A 60 -1.66 12.30 -17.98
CA GLN A 60 -1.40 11.82 -19.35
C GLN A 60 -1.82 10.36 -19.54
N SER A 61 -2.20 9.67 -18.46
CA SER A 61 -2.57 8.25 -18.48
C SER A 61 -4.03 8.08 -18.87
N THR A 62 -4.31 6.99 -19.60
CA THR A 62 -5.69 6.63 -19.98
C THR A 62 -6.49 6.04 -18.83
N ALA A 63 -5.82 5.49 -17.83
CA ALA A 63 -6.38 4.94 -16.60
C ALA A 63 -5.30 4.85 -15.52
N LEU A 64 -5.71 4.82 -14.25
CA LEU A 64 -4.89 4.40 -13.13
C LEU A 64 -5.23 2.93 -12.81
N VAL A 65 -4.22 2.07 -12.73
CA VAL A 65 -4.39 0.67 -12.31
C VAL A 65 -3.90 0.54 -10.88
N VAL A 66 -4.72 -0.03 -10.00
CA VAL A 66 -4.42 -0.26 -8.57
C VAL A 66 -4.76 -1.70 -8.19
N GLU A 67 -4.25 -2.18 -7.05
CA GLU A 67 -4.66 -3.47 -6.49
C GLU A 67 -6.16 -3.47 -6.20
N ALA A 68 -6.61 -2.51 -5.37
CA ALA A 68 -8.02 -2.28 -5.04
C ALA A 68 -8.30 -0.77 -4.89
N ASP A 69 -9.55 -0.35 -5.12
CA ASP A 69 -10.02 1.00 -4.85
C ASP A 69 -10.33 1.17 -3.36
N ILE A 70 -9.30 1.57 -2.61
CA ILE A 70 -9.38 1.79 -1.15
C ILE A 70 -9.96 3.17 -0.76
N SER A 71 -10.57 3.91 -1.69
CA SER A 71 -11.08 5.25 -1.38
C SER A 71 -12.42 5.24 -0.64
N ASP A 72 -13.15 4.13 -0.66
CA ASP A 72 -14.34 3.96 0.16
C ASP A 72 -13.94 3.74 1.61
N MET A 73 -14.54 4.52 2.52
CA MET A 73 -14.14 4.59 3.93
C MET A 73 -14.64 3.42 4.79
N GLY A 74 -15.11 2.34 4.17
CA GLY A 74 -15.42 1.09 4.88
C GLY A 74 -14.14 0.41 5.34
N SER A 75 -14.20 -0.33 6.46
CA SER A 75 -13.12 -1.25 6.79
C SER A 75 -13.00 -2.27 5.65
N PRO A 76 -11.85 -2.39 4.96
CA PRO A 76 -11.65 -3.43 3.95
C PRO A 76 -11.63 -4.82 4.61
N LEU A 77 -11.42 -4.85 5.93
CA LEU A 77 -11.47 -6.06 6.73
C LEU A 77 -12.93 -6.32 7.12
N GLN A 78 -13.51 -7.36 6.54
CA GLN A 78 -14.79 -7.88 6.98
C GLN A 78 -14.65 -8.36 8.44
N GLU A 79 -15.63 -7.98 9.28
CA GLU A 79 -15.70 -8.47 10.65
C GLU A 79 -16.20 -9.92 10.65
N GLU A 80 -15.28 -10.83 10.39
CA GLU A 80 -15.47 -12.25 10.66
C GLU A 80 -15.17 -12.51 12.14
N TYR A 81 -16.05 -13.26 12.79
CA TYR A 81 -15.88 -13.64 14.20
C TYR A 81 -15.70 -15.16 14.31
N GLU A 82 -14.68 -15.55 15.06
CA GLU A 82 -14.35 -16.93 15.39
C GLU A 82 -15.01 -17.34 16.71
N PRO A 83 -15.66 -18.51 16.78
CA PRO A 83 -16.33 -18.94 18.01
C PRO A 83 -15.36 -19.24 19.15
N ILE A 84 -14.13 -19.66 18.82
CA ILE A 84 -13.09 -19.98 19.79
C ILE A 84 -12.24 -18.73 20.06
N PRO A 85 -12.01 -18.34 21.34
CA PRO A 85 -11.17 -17.21 21.68
C PRO A 85 -9.75 -17.30 21.10
N LEU A 86 -9.15 -16.15 20.77
CA LEU A 86 -7.81 -16.05 20.20
C LEU A 86 -6.74 -16.68 21.11
N ALA A 87 -6.95 -16.60 22.44
CA ALA A 87 -6.08 -17.21 23.45
C ALA A 87 -6.00 -18.74 23.34
N GLU A 88 -7.07 -19.39 22.86
CA GLU A 88 -7.13 -20.85 22.68
C GLU A 88 -6.68 -21.29 21.28
N ARG A 89 -6.57 -20.35 20.33
CA ARG A 89 -6.13 -20.60 18.96
C ARG A 89 -4.63 -20.37 18.75
N LEU A 90 -4.00 -19.56 19.61
CA LEU A 90 -2.55 -19.32 19.59
C LEU A 90 -1.84 -20.22 20.59
N ASP A 91 -0.61 -20.64 20.28
CA ASP A 91 0.24 -21.24 21.31
C ASP A 91 0.63 -20.20 22.38
N PRO A 92 1.02 -20.66 23.59
CA PRO A 92 1.28 -19.75 24.71
C PRO A 92 2.34 -18.68 24.42
N GLU A 93 3.39 -19.00 23.66
CA GLU A 93 4.46 -18.05 23.33
C GLU A 93 3.93 -16.93 22.41
N ARG A 94 3.17 -17.29 21.38
CA ARG A 94 2.54 -16.32 20.47
C ARG A 94 1.48 -15.48 21.17
N TYR A 95 0.69 -16.07 22.07
CA TYR A 95 -0.30 -15.30 22.84
C TYR A 95 0.36 -14.31 23.78
N GLN A 96 1.46 -14.68 24.45
CA GLN A 96 2.22 -13.76 25.29
C GLN A 96 2.80 -12.59 24.46
N LEU A 97 3.36 -12.87 23.29
CA LEU A 97 3.86 -11.82 22.38
C LEU A 97 2.73 -10.88 21.93
N PHE A 98 1.57 -11.45 21.58
CA PHE A 98 0.37 -10.69 21.25
C PHE A 98 -0.04 -9.75 22.40
N GLN A 99 -0.06 -10.24 23.64
CA GLN A 99 -0.38 -9.42 24.81
C GLN A 99 0.59 -8.24 24.98
N GLN A 100 1.89 -8.47 24.80
CA GLN A 100 2.91 -7.42 24.88
C GLN A 100 2.70 -6.34 23.81
N HIS A 101 2.34 -6.72 22.58
CA HIS A 101 2.03 -5.77 21.53
C HIS A 101 0.76 -4.97 21.81
N CYS A 102 -0.28 -5.60 22.34
CA CYS A 102 -1.49 -4.88 22.76
C CYS A 102 -1.19 -3.88 23.87
N GLU A 103 -0.40 -4.25 24.88
CA GLU A 103 0.00 -3.36 25.97
C GLU A 103 0.81 -2.16 25.45
N ALA A 104 1.81 -2.39 24.59
CA ALA A 104 2.64 -1.34 24.01
C ALA A 104 1.83 -0.33 23.17
N LEU A 105 0.72 -0.77 22.57
CA LEU A 105 -0.18 0.06 21.77
C LEU A 105 -1.40 0.58 22.55
N ALA A 106 -1.48 0.34 23.86
CA ALA A 106 -2.62 0.67 24.71
C ALA A 106 -3.97 0.13 24.20
N LEU A 107 -3.95 -1.09 23.63
CA LEU A 107 -5.12 -1.77 23.07
C LEU A 107 -5.68 -2.79 24.07
N SER A 108 -7.00 -2.84 24.19
CA SER A 108 -7.68 -3.86 25.00
C SER A 108 -7.70 -5.21 24.28
N LEU A 109 -7.29 -6.28 24.97
CA LEU A 109 -7.30 -7.65 24.45
C LEU A 109 -8.71 -8.10 24.00
N ASN A 110 -9.76 -7.64 24.70
CA ASN A 110 -11.15 -8.01 24.41
C ASN A 110 -11.58 -7.60 22.99
N ARG A 111 -10.92 -6.60 22.38
CA ARG A 111 -11.18 -6.22 20.99
C ARG A 111 -10.86 -7.35 20.00
N PHE A 112 -9.93 -8.23 20.35
CA PHE A 112 -9.39 -9.26 19.46
C PHE A 112 -9.85 -10.67 19.79
N GLU A 113 -10.57 -10.84 20.89
CA GLU A 113 -10.92 -12.15 21.46
C GLU A 113 -11.49 -13.09 20.40
N HIS A 114 -12.41 -12.59 19.58
CA HIS A 114 -13.08 -13.37 18.55
C HIS A 114 -12.64 -13.00 17.13
N LEU A 115 -11.58 -12.21 16.94
CA LEU A 115 -11.08 -11.93 15.59
C LEU A 115 -10.19 -13.06 15.08
N PRO A 116 -10.24 -13.40 13.79
CA PRO A 116 -9.23 -14.24 13.15
C PRO A 116 -7.82 -13.74 13.46
N ALA A 117 -6.87 -14.67 13.64
CA ALA A 117 -5.51 -14.30 14.05
C ALA A 117 -4.82 -13.36 13.03
N TRP A 118 -5.14 -13.53 11.74
CA TRP A 118 -4.64 -12.66 10.67
C TRP A 118 -5.20 -11.23 10.80
N HIS A 119 -6.48 -11.06 11.15
CA HIS A 119 -7.11 -9.76 11.33
C HIS A 119 -6.51 -9.04 12.55
N ALA A 120 -6.34 -9.76 13.68
CA ALA A 120 -5.64 -9.22 14.85
C ALA A 120 -4.22 -8.74 14.50
N ALA A 121 -3.46 -9.53 13.73
CA ALA A 121 -2.12 -9.17 13.30
C ALA A 121 -2.08 -7.93 12.39
N LEU A 122 -2.98 -7.83 11.41
CA LEU A 122 -3.08 -6.65 10.53
C LEU A 122 -3.48 -5.38 11.29
N THR A 123 -4.40 -5.53 12.25
CA THR A 123 -4.82 -4.41 13.11
C THR A 123 -3.67 -3.90 13.96
N LEU A 124 -2.90 -4.80 14.59
CA LEU A 124 -1.72 -4.41 15.37
C LEU A 124 -0.70 -3.66 14.51
N GLN A 125 -0.44 -4.13 13.28
CA GLN A 125 0.47 -3.46 12.35
C GLN A 125 -0.04 -2.06 11.97
N ALA A 126 -1.33 -1.92 11.66
CA ALA A 126 -1.93 -0.62 11.35
C ALA A 126 -1.84 0.35 12.54
N MET A 127 -2.14 -0.11 13.76
CA MET A 127 -2.07 0.71 14.97
C MET A 127 -0.63 1.11 15.30
N GLN A 128 0.35 0.22 15.09
CA GLN A 128 1.77 0.54 15.24
C GLN A 128 2.23 1.58 14.21
N ALA A 129 1.81 1.45 12.95
CA ALA A 129 2.11 2.45 11.93
C ALA A 129 1.52 3.83 12.31
N GLN A 130 0.29 3.85 12.83
CA GLN A 130 -0.36 5.07 13.30
C GLN A 130 0.34 5.71 14.49
N SER A 131 0.81 4.91 15.46
CA SER A 131 1.56 5.42 16.61
C SER A 131 2.91 6.03 16.19
N LEU A 132 3.48 5.59 15.07
CA LEU A 132 4.67 6.16 14.44
C LEU A 132 4.38 7.37 13.54
N GLY A 133 3.14 7.88 13.52
CA GLY A 133 2.76 9.06 12.76
C GLY A 133 2.34 8.80 11.31
N LEU A 134 2.28 7.54 10.87
CA LEU A 134 1.80 7.22 9.52
C LEU A 134 0.28 7.30 9.46
N ARG A 135 -0.26 7.71 8.30
CA ARG A 135 -1.70 7.83 8.08
C ARG A 135 -2.09 7.30 6.70
N PRO A 136 -3.31 6.72 6.55
CA PRO A 136 -3.78 6.21 5.27
C PRO A 136 -3.90 7.32 4.20
N HIS A 137 -4.33 8.52 4.59
CA HIS A 137 -4.52 9.62 3.63
C HIS A 137 -3.22 10.19 3.06
N TYR A 138 -2.07 9.83 3.65
CA TYR A 138 -0.74 10.10 3.11
C TYR A 138 -0.18 8.92 2.30
N GLY A 139 -0.91 7.81 2.18
CA GLY A 139 -0.58 6.70 1.29
C GLY A 139 -0.47 7.16 -0.16
N ILE A 140 0.42 6.53 -0.92
CA ILE A 140 0.67 6.90 -2.32
C ILE A 140 -0.50 6.49 -3.20
N ASP A 141 -1.03 5.28 -2.98
CA ASP A 141 -2.23 4.75 -3.61
C ASP A 141 -3.45 5.61 -3.34
N TYR A 142 -3.75 5.92 -2.07
CA TYR A 142 -4.89 6.73 -1.70
C TYR A 142 -4.83 8.10 -2.38
N GLN A 143 -3.68 8.78 -2.31
CA GLN A 143 -3.49 10.06 -2.97
C GLN A 143 -3.65 9.97 -4.49
N LEU A 144 -3.11 8.93 -5.15
CA LEU A 144 -3.27 8.71 -6.59
C LEU A 144 -4.72 8.41 -6.98
N ILE A 145 -5.42 7.58 -6.22
CA ILE A 145 -6.84 7.24 -6.43
C ILE A 145 -7.69 8.52 -6.31
N GLN A 146 -7.49 9.31 -5.27
CA GLN A 146 -8.20 10.59 -5.10
C GLN A 146 -7.91 11.55 -6.26
N ALA A 147 -6.65 11.66 -6.68
CA ALA A 147 -6.26 12.50 -7.82
C ALA A 147 -6.88 12.02 -9.14
N ALA A 148 -6.93 10.71 -9.37
CA ALA A 148 -7.55 10.11 -10.55
C ALA A 148 -9.05 10.38 -10.59
N LYS A 149 -9.75 10.15 -9.47
CA LYS A 149 -11.18 10.45 -9.33
C LYS A 149 -11.48 11.93 -9.57
N ALA A 150 -10.69 12.83 -8.99
CA ALA A 150 -10.84 14.27 -9.20
C ALA A 150 -10.63 14.70 -10.67
N ALA A 151 -9.76 14.00 -11.40
CA ALA A 151 -9.48 14.24 -12.81
C ALA A 151 -10.39 13.45 -13.77
N ASN A 152 -11.35 12.67 -13.28
CA ASN A 152 -12.18 11.74 -14.06
C ASN A 152 -11.36 10.71 -14.87
N ILE A 153 -10.21 10.31 -14.33
CA ILE A 153 -9.39 9.23 -14.89
C ILE A 153 -9.94 7.90 -14.36
N PRO A 154 -10.25 6.92 -15.23
CA PRO A 154 -10.73 5.61 -14.78
C PRO A 154 -9.74 4.95 -13.82
N VAL A 155 -10.26 4.41 -12.72
CA VAL A 155 -9.52 3.53 -11.80
C VAL A 155 -9.88 2.08 -12.15
N ILE A 156 -8.88 1.26 -12.38
CA ILE A 156 -9.02 -0.17 -12.70
C ILE A 156 -8.39 -0.96 -11.56
N GLU A 157 -9.18 -1.80 -10.92
CA GLU A 157 -8.77 -2.69 -9.84
C GLU A 157 -8.27 -4.02 -10.42
N LEU A 158 -7.25 -4.60 -9.79
CA LEU A 158 -6.71 -5.91 -10.16
C LEU A 158 -7.34 -7.05 -9.36
N GLU A 159 -7.90 -6.77 -8.19
CA GLU A 159 -8.52 -7.73 -7.27
C GLU A 159 -10.04 -7.53 -7.12
#